data_AF-A0A7S2TFI4-F1
#
_entry.id   AF-A0A7S2TFI4-F1
#
_cell.length_a   1.000
_cell.length_b   1.000
_cell.length_c   1.000
_cell.angle_alpha   90.00
_cell.angle_beta   90.00
_cell.angle_gamma   90.00
#
_symmetry.space_group_name_H-M   'P 1'
#
loop_
_entity.id
_entity.type
_entity.pdbx_description
1 polymer ?
#
loop_
_entity_poly.entity_id
_entity_poly.type
_entity_poly.pdbx_seq_one_letter_code
_entity_poly.pdbx_strand_id
1 'polypeptide(L)'
;ENMTLELGLLAYMAGFFLYDIYLCVKKGSSFAWYLHGGFSLTVYLTGYGFGWAESYAARFVVYEWSSIFYLASQKEFMDKNAYPTTYGVVRVMFAVAFFIVRFIYGLPLSYHFQRQVYNEAITDKCVPFWLQVTIVVVNSLFALLNFYWGYMIVASVLRKKDANDGNIQTKKNK
;
A
#
# COMPACT_ATOMS: atom_id res chain seq x y z
N GLU A 1 -3.73 -27.28 16.30
CA GLU A 1 -3.09 -26.01 16.71
C GLU A 1 -2.75 -25.10 15.54
N ASN A 2 -2.13 -25.60 14.45
CA ASN A 2 -1.76 -24.73 13.32
C ASN A 2 -2.96 -24.10 12.59
N MET A 3 -4.01 -24.88 12.31
CA MET A 3 -5.21 -24.40 11.61
C MET A 3 -5.94 -23.24 12.34
N THR A 4 -5.99 -23.28 13.67
CA THR A 4 -6.59 -22.20 14.49
C THR A 4 -5.77 -20.91 14.44
N LEU A 5 -4.45 -21.01 14.33
CA LEU A 5 -3.55 -19.86 14.26
C LEU A 5 -3.59 -19.21 12.87
N GLU A 6 -3.64 -20.02 11.82
CA GLU A 6 -3.79 -19.58 10.42
C GLU A 6 -5.13 -18.87 10.19
N LEU A 7 -6.24 -19.45 10.66
CA LEU A 7 -7.57 -18.82 10.61
C LEU A 7 -7.63 -17.53 11.44
N GLY A 8 -6.95 -17.50 12.60
CA GLY A 8 -6.84 -16.30 13.42
C GLY A 8 -6.10 -15.17 12.70
N LEU A 9 -5.01 -15.48 12.00
CA LEU A 9 -4.24 -14.51 11.22
C LEU A 9 -5.06 -13.99 10.02
N LEU A 10 -5.77 -14.87 9.31
CA LEU A 10 -6.72 -14.50 8.26
C LEU A 10 -7.74 -13.48 8.76
N ALA A 11 -8.44 -13.82 9.84
CA ALA A 11 -9.49 -12.97 10.41
C ALA A 11 -8.93 -11.63 10.87
N TYR A 12 -7.75 -11.63 11.48
CA TYR A 12 -7.10 -10.40 11.95
C TYR A 12 -6.75 -9.46 10.78
N MET A 13 -6.10 -9.97 9.74
CA MET A 13 -5.68 -9.14 8.59
C MET A 13 -6.85 -8.71 7.71
N ALA A 14 -7.83 -9.59 7.48
CA ALA A 14 -9.07 -9.21 6.80
C ALA A 14 -9.82 -8.13 7.61
N GLY A 15 -9.90 -8.29 8.93
CA GLY A 15 -10.46 -7.31 9.85
C GLY A 15 -9.72 -5.97 9.80
N PHE A 16 -8.39 -5.98 9.71
CA PHE A 16 -7.57 -4.79 9.54
C PHE A 16 -7.95 -4.01 8.26
N PHE A 17 -8.04 -4.69 7.10
CA PHE A 17 -8.43 -4.03 5.85
C PHE A 17 -9.87 -3.52 5.87
N LEU A 18 -10.81 -4.28 6.45
CA LEU A 18 -12.19 -3.84 6.63
C LEU A 18 -12.28 -2.60 7.53
N TYR A 19 -11.49 -2.58 8.61
CA TYR A 19 -11.42 -1.44 9.51
C TYR A 19 -10.84 -0.20 8.80
N ASP A 20 -9.85 -0.38 7.93
CA ASP A 20 -9.28 0.72 7.14
C ASP A 20 -10.30 1.32 6.16
N ILE A 21 -11.08 0.46 5.48
CA ILE A 21 -12.21 0.90 4.65
C ILE A 21 -13.24 1.66 5.50
N TYR A 22 -13.61 1.15 6.67
CA TYR A 22 -14.53 1.81 7.60
C TYR A 22 -14.02 3.19 8.02
N LEU A 23 -12.73 3.31 8.39
CA LEU A 23 -12.13 4.59 8.74
C LEU A 23 -12.13 5.56 7.58
N CYS A 24 -11.91 5.08 6.36
CA CYS A 24 -12.00 5.90 5.16
C CYS A 24 -13.41 6.47 4.96
N VAL A 25 -14.44 5.64 5.14
CA VAL A 25 -15.86 6.08 5.06
C VAL A 25 -16.15 7.11 6.13
N LYS A 26 -15.78 6.83 7.38
CA LYS A 26 -16.06 7.70 8.52
C LYS A 26 -15.39 9.07 8.40
N LYS A 27 -14.18 9.13 7.86
CA LYS A 27 -13.39 10.36 7.72
C LYS A 27 -13.66 11.11 6.40
N GLY A 28 -14.45 10.55 5.49
CA GLY A 28 -14.66 11.14 4.17
C GLY A 28 -13.37 11.17 3.34
N SER A 29 -12.55 10.12 3.42
CA SER A 29 -11.29 10.01 2.68
C SER A 29 -11.52 10.05 1.16
N SER A 30 -10.45 10.30 0.39
CA SER A 30 -10.53 10.29 -1.09
C SER A 30 -10.85 8.92 -1.65
N PHE A 31 -11.48 8.86 -2.83
CA PHE A 31 -11.85 7.62 -3.53
C PHE A 31 -10.70 6.57 -3.61
N ALA A 32 -9.48 7.06 -3.85
CA ALA A 32 -8.25 6.27 -3.89
C ALA A 32 -8.01 5.39 -2.65
N TRP A 33 -8.38 5.85 -1.45
CA TRP A 33 -8.19 5.10 -0.21
C TRP A 33 -9.20 3.96 -0.05
N TYR A 34 -10.44 4.11 -0.54
CA TYR A 34 -11.39 3.00 -0.56
C TYR A 34 -10.96 1.91 -1.52
N LEU A 35 -10.49 2.32 -2.71
CA LEU A 35 -9.94 1.38 -3.68
C LEU A 35 -8.75 0.63 -3.10
N HIS A 36 -7.86 1.32 -2.38
CA HIS A 36 -6.74 0.68 -1.71
C HIS A 36 -7.19 -0.43 -0.76
N GLY A 37 -8.05 -0.11 0.22
CA GLY A 37 -8.52 -1.09 1.19
C GLY A 37 -9.25 -2.27 0.53
N GLY A 38 -10.07 -1.99 -0.49
CA GLY A 38 -10.77 -3.02 -1.27
C GLY A 38 -9.83 -3.93 -2.07
N PHE A 39 -8.83 -3.37 -2.74
CA PHE A 39 -7.83 -4.12 -3.48
C PHE A 39 -6.93 -4.94 -2.54
N SER A 40 -6.46 -4.36 -1.43
CA SER A 40 -5.67 -5.08 -0.43
C SER A 40 -6.45 -6.25 0.16
N LEU A 41 -7.73 -6.04 0.52
CA LEU A 41 -8.59 -7.11 1.00
C LEU A 41 -8.80 -8.20 -0.05
N THR A 42 -9.03 -7.83 -1.32
CA THR A 42 -9.24 -8.79 -2.41
C THR A 42 -7.99 -9.63 -2.66
N VAL A 43 -6.82 -9.00 -2.72
CA VAL A 43 -5.54 -9.70 -2.90
C VAL A 43 -5.23 -10.60 -1.70
N TYR A 44 -5.54 -10.15 -0.47
CA TYR A 44 -5.35 -10.95 0.72
C TYR A 44 -6.25 -12.20 0.76
N LEU A 45 -7.55 -12.03 0.50
CA LEU A 45 -8.52 -13.13 0.48
C LEU A 45 -8.24 -14.12 -0.65
N THR A 46 -7.88 -13.63 -1.84
CA THR A 46 -7.51 -14.50 -2.97
C THR A 46 -6.14 -15.14 -2.80
N GLY A 47 -5.20 -14.50 -2.11
CA GLY A 47 -3.94 -15.12 -1.72
C GLY A 47 -4.16 -16.25 -0.72
N TYR A 48 -4.95 -16.01 0.33
CA TYR A 48 -5.16 -16.98 1.40
C TYR A 48 -6.12 -18.11 1.00
N GLY A 49 -7.16 -17.80 0.22
CA GLY A 49 -8.21 -18.76 -0.16
C GLY A 49 -7.76 -19.89 -1.10
N PHE A 50 -6.56 -19.78 -1.67
CA PHE A 50 -6.00 -20.79 -2.57
C PHE A 50 -4.66 -21.26 -2.02
N GLY A 51 -4.55 -22.54 -1.63
CA GLY A 51 -3.40 -23.06 -0.88
C GLY A 51 -2.01 -22.88 -1.55
N TRP A 52 -1.95 -22.71 -2.87
CA TRP A 52 -0.69 -22.39 -3.56
C TRP A 52 -0.31 -20.89 -3.48
N ALA A 53 -1.28 -20.03 -3.21
CA ALA A 53 -1.15 -18.58 -3.14
C ALA A 53 -0.96 -18.06 -1.70
N GLU A 54 -1.09 -18.91 -0.67
CA GLU A 54 -1.08 -18.51 0.73
C GLU A 54 0.19 -17.73 1.11
N SER A 55 1.34 -18.19 0.61
CA SER A 55 2.62 -17.51 0.82
C SER A 55 2.64 -16.07 0.27
N TYR A 56 1.82 -15.75 -0.74
CA TYR A 56 1.67 -14.39 -1.25
C TYR A 56 0.81 -13.54 -0.33
N ALA A 57 -0.22 -14.08 0.32
CA ALA A 57 -1.08 -13.32 1.24
C ALA A 57 -0.24 -12.67 2.36
N ALA A 58 0.63 -13.45 3.00
CA ALA A 58 1.54 -12.93 4.02
C ALA A 58 2.53 -11.89 3.47
N ARG A 59 3.02 -12.07 2.25
CA ARG A 59 3.94 -11.12 1.60
C ARG A 59 3.24 -9.83 1.17
N PHE A 60 1.97 -9.88 0.78
CA PHE A 60 1.19 -8.69 0.48
C PHE A 60 0.89 -7.85 1.72
N VAL A 61 0.80 -8.44 2.91
CA VAL A 61 0.70 -7.67 4.17
C VAL A 61 1.93 -6.77 4.38
N VAL A 62 3.11 -7.17 3.91
CA VAL A 62 4.33 -6.33 3.98
C VAL A 62 4.14 -5.02 3.24
N TYR A 63 3.24 -4.94 2.26
CA TYR A 63 2.96 -3.68 1.55
C TYR A 63 2.46 -2.60 2.51
N GLU A 64 1.67 -3.00 3.50
CA GLU A 64 1.09 -2.10 4.49
C GLU A 64 2.09 -1.56 5.49
N TRP A 65 3.34 -2.05 5.46
CA TRP A 65 4.36 -1.53 6.36
C TRP A 65 4.68 -0.05 6.09
N SER A 66 4.62 0.37 4.82
CA SER A 66 4.72 1.79 4.44
C SER A 66 3.59 2.65 5.04
N SER A 67 2.42 2.07 5.29
CA SER A 67 1.23 2.73 5.84
C SER A 67 1.42 3.12 7.32
N ILE A 68 2.29 2.41 8.06
CA ILE A 68 2.68 2.79 9.43
C ILE A 68 3.37 4.15 9.43
N PHE A 69 4.34 4.35 8.52
CA PHE A 69 5.04 5.62 8.38
C PHE A 69 4.12 6.72 7.85
N TYR A 70 3.15 6.37 6.99
CA TYR A 70 2.13 7.32 6.53
C TYR A 70 1.32 7.87 7.70
N LEU A 71 0.81 6.99 8.57
CA LEU A 71 0.03 7.39 9.75
C LEU A 71 0.87 8.27 10.69
N ALA A 72 2.11 7.87 10.96
CA ALA A 72 3.04 8.66 11.76
C ALA A 72 3.36 10.02 11.11
N SER A 73 3.33 10.10 9.77
CA SER A 73 3.59 11.35 9.04
C SER A 73 2.39 12.30 8.97
N GLN A 74 1.23 11.94 9.52
CA GLN A 74 0.06 12.82 9.56
C GLN A 74 0.31 13.98 10.51
N LYS A 75 0.11 15.21 10.04
CA LYS A 75 0.38 16.42 10.82
C LYS A 75 -0.43 16.43 12.12
N GLU A 76 -1.69 16.03 12.05
CA GLU A 76 -2.57 15.90 13.22
C GLU A 76 -2.03 14.92 14.27
N PHE A 77 -1.37 13.84 13.85
CA PHE A 77 -0.77 12.87 14.76
C PHE A 77 0.47 13.46 15.43
N MET A 78 1.32 14.17 14.68
CA MET A 78 2.54 14.78 15.22
C MET A 78 2.25 15.98 16.12
N ASP A 79 1.27 16.81 15.76
CA ASP A 79 0.84 17.96 16.54
C ASP A 79 0.21 17.51 17.87
N LYS A 80 -0.61 16.45 17.86
CA LYS A 80 -1.20 15.85 19.09
C LYS A 80 -0.14 15.29 20.06
N ASN A 81 0.98 14.83 19.53
CA ASN A 81 2.07 14.25 20.33
C ASN A 81 3.23 15.23 20.59
N ALA A 82 3.06 16.52 20.28
CA ALA A 82 4.06 17.57 20.50
C ALA A 82 5.41 17.32 19.81
N TYR A 83 5.42 16.70 18.63
CA TYR A 83 6.63 16.43 17.84
C TYR A 83 6.70 17.21 16.50
N PRO A 84 6.58 18.55 16.49
CA PRO A 84 6.49 19.32 15.24
C PRO A 84 7.81 19.34 14.44
N THR A 85 8.96 19.23 15.12
CA THR A 85 10.30 19.29 14.50
C THR A 85 10.69 18.00 13.78
N THR A 86 10.12 16.85 14.16
CA THR A 86 10.42 15.56 13.53
C THR A 86 9.50 15.23 12.36
N TYR A 87 8.44 16.03 12.14
CA TYR A 87 7.49 15.86 11.03
C TYR A 87 8.16 15.74 9.66
N GLY A 88 9.18 16.56 9.39
CA GLY A 88 9.93 16.49 8.13
C GLY A 88 10.67 15.17 7.95
N VAL A 89 11.29 14.66 9.02
CA VAL A 89 12.03 13.40 9.02
C VAL A 89 11.10 12.22 8.79
N VAL A 90 9.98 12.14 9.53
CA VAL A 90 9.00 11.06 9.39
C VAL A 90 8.39 11.04 7.98
N ARG A 91 8.19 12.20 7.35
CA ARG A 91 7.75 12.27 5.95
C ARG A 91 8.77 11.73 4.95
N VAL A 92 10.07 12.00 5.17
CA VAL A 92 11.13 11.42 4.34
C VAL A 92 11.21 9.92 4.56
N MET A 93 11.12 9.45 5.81
CA MET A 93 11.05 8.03 6.13
C MET A 93 9.85 7.35 5.46
N PHE A 94 8.67 7.98 5.48
CA PHE A 94 7.51 7.50 4.74
C PHE A 94 7.79 7.39 3.24
N ALA A 95 8.37 8.42 2.61
CA ALA A 95 8.69 8.39 1.18
C ALA A 95 9.67 7.26 0.82
N VAL A 96 10.72 7.07 1.65
CA VAL A 96 11.70 5.99 1.48
C VAL A 96 11.06 4.61 1.68
N ALA A 97 10.29 4.44 2.77
CA ALA A 97 9.58 3.20 3.05
C ALA A 97 8.57 2.87 1.95
N PHE A 98 7.82 3.87 1.47
CA PHE A 98 6.91 3.72 0.34
C PHE A 98 7.65 3.25 -0.91
N PHE A 99 8.80 3.87 -1.24
CA PHE A 99 9.58 3.46 -2.40
C PHE A 99 10.10 2.02 -2.30
N ILE A 100 10.72 1.67 -1.18
CA ILE A 100 11.28 0.32 -0.97
C ILE A 100 10.17 -0.73 -0.97
N VAL A 101 9.14 -0.52 -0.16
CA VAL A 101 8.08 -1.51 0.05
C VAL A 101 7.21 -1.66 -1.20
N ARG A 102 6.80 -0.56 -1.83
CA ARG A 102 5.83 -0.61 -2.96
C ARG A 102 6.51 -0.85 -4.30
N PHE A 103 7.68 -0.24 -4.58
CA PHE A 103 8.34 -0.37 -5.88
C PHE A 103 9.40 -1.46 -5.92
N ILE A 104 10.33 -1.49 -4.95
CA ILE A 104 11.44 -2.47 -4.98
C ILE A 104 10.94 -3.86 -4.62
N TYR A 105 10.12 -3.97 -3.57
CA TYR A 105 9.59 -5.25 -3.13
C TYR A 105 8.24 -5.56 -3.79
N GLY A 106 7.33 -4.57 -3.79
CA GLY A 106 5.95 -4.79 -4.17
C GLY A 106 5.77 -5.13 -5.64
N LEU A 107 6.11 -4.23 -6.56
CA LEU A 107 5.90 -4.46 -7.99
C LEU A 107 6.45 -5.82 -8.50
N PRO A 108 7.68 -6.26 -8.13
CA PRO A 108 8.14 -7.60 -8.47
C PRO A 108 7.27 -8.71 -7.87
N LEU A 109 6.85 -8.60 -6.61
CA LEU A 109 5.95 -9.59 -6.00
C LEU A 109 4.61 -9.68 -6.76
N SER A 110 4.02 -8.54 -7.11
CA SER A 110 2.77 -8.49 -7.90
C SER A 110 2.94 -9.17 -9.26
N TYR A 111 4.06 -8.92 -9.94
CA TYR A 111 4.40 -9.58 -11.20
C TYR A 111 4.60 -11.10 -11.03
N HIS A 112 5.33 -11.53 -10.01
CA HIS A 112 5.52 -12.95 -9.72
C HIS A 112 4.20 -13.64 -9.41
N PHE A 113 3.31 -12.99 -8.66
CA PHE A 113 1.99 -13.52 -8.36
C PHE A 113 1.15 -13.69 -9.63
N GLN A 114 1.06 -12.66 -10.47
CA GLN A 114 0.36 -12.75 -11.76
C GLN A 114 0.93 -13.85 -12.67
N ARG A 115 2.26 -13.95 -12.75
CA ARG A 115 2.92 -14.99 -13.54
C ARG A 115 2.64 -16.39 -13.01
N GLN A 116 2.60 -16.56 -11.69
CA GLN A 116 2.25 -17.84 -11.09
C GLN A 116 0.80 -18.20 -11.38
N VAL A 117 -0.14 -17.27 -11.26
CA VAL A 117 -1.55 -17.50 -11.63
C VAL A 117 -1.68 -17.96 -13.08
N TYR A 118 -0.96 -17.32 -13.99
CA TYR A 118 -0.93 -17.70 -15.41
C TYR A 118 -0.35 -19.10 -15.63
N ASN A 119 0.77 -19.42 -14.97
CA ASN A 119 1.37 -20.75 -15.08
C ASN A 119 0.41 -21.82 -14.55
N GLU A 120 -0.18 -21.61 -13.38
CA GLU A 120 -1.12 -22.56 -12.76
C GLU A 120 -2.40 -22.74 -13.59
N ALA A 121 -2.85 -21.70 -14.29
CA ALA A 121 -3.96 -21.76 -15.22
C ALA A 121 -3.67 -22.61 -16.46
N ILE A 122 -2.41 -22.70 -16.90
CA ILE A 122 -1.99 -23.51 -18.05
C ILE A 122 -1.65 -24.94 -17.65
N THR A 123 -1.10 -25.15 -16.45
CA THR A 123 -0.65 -26.45 -15.96
C THR A 123 -1.75 -27.28 -15.28
N ASP A 124 -3.01 -27.07 -15.66
CA ASP A 124 -4.15 -27.91 -15.26
C ASP A 124 -4.50 -27.90 -13.76
N LYS A 125 -4.11 -26.86 -13.00
CA LYS A 125 -4.80 -26.58 -11.74
C LYS A 125 -6.10 -25.86 -12.09
N CYS A 126 -7.23 -26.35 -11.59
CA CYS A 126 -8.56 -25.76 -11.77
C CYS A 126 -8.67 -24.35 -11.16
N VAL A 127 -7.92 -23.38 -11.66
CA VAL A 127 -7.99 -21.97 -11.27
C VAL A 127 -9.15 -21.36 -12.04
N PRO A 128 -10.26 -20.98 -11.37
CA PRO A 128 -11.43 -20.44 -12.06
C PRO A 128 -11.07 -19.19 -12.86
N PHE A 129 -11.58 -19.06 -14.09
CA PHE A 129 -11.28 -17.92 -14.96
C PHE A 129 -11.58 -16.56 -14.28
N TRP A 130 -12.68 -16.46 -13.54
CA TRP A 130 -13.03 -15.23 -12.82
C TRP A 130 -11.94 -14.83 -11.80
N LEU A 131 -11.27 -15.79 -11.17
CA LEU A 131 -10.20 -15.53 -10.22
C LEU A 131 -8.97 -14.97 -10.93
N GLN A 132 -8.61 -15.57 -12.07
CA GLN A 132 -7.47 -15.10 -12.88
C GLN A 132 -7.68 -13.64 -13.31
N VAL A 133 -8.87 -13.33 -13.82
CA VAL A 133 -9.25 -11.96 -14.19
C VAL A 133 -9.21 -11.03 -12.99
N THR A 134 -9.78 -11.45 -11.85
CA THR A 134 -9.79 -10.64 -10.62
C THR A 134 -8.37 -10.33 -10.17
N ILE A 135 -7.48 -11.33 -10.09
CA ILE A 135 -6.10 -11.15 -9.64
C ILE A 135 -5.34 -10.23 -10.59
N VAL A 136 -5.45 -10.42 -11.90
CA VAL A 136 -4.75 -9.58 -12.89
C VAL A 136 -5.25 -8.15 -12.83
N VAL A 137 -6.57 -7.93 -12.84
CA VAL A 137 -7.17 -6.59 -12.83
C VAL A 137 -6.85 -5.87 -11.52
N VAL A 138 -7.10 -6.51 -10.37
CA VAL A 138 -6.88 -5.89 -9.06
C VAL A 138 -5.40 -5.58 -8.84
N ASN A 139 -4.48 -6.50 -9.15
CA ASN A 139 -3.04 -6.20 -9.00
C ASN A 139 -2.58 -5.07 -9.92
N SER A 140 -3.07 -5.02 -11.16
CA SER A 140 -2.74 -3.93 -12.08
C SER A 140 -3.27 -2.58 -11.58
N LEU A 141 -4.52 -2.53 -11.11
CA LEU A 141 -5.11 -1.32 -10.53
C LEU A 141 -4.37 -0.92 -9.25
N PHE A 142 -3.96 -1.89 -8.42
CA PHE A 142 -3.18 -1.64 -7.21
C PHE A 142 -1.79 -1.09 -7.55
N ALA A 143 -1.13 -1.61 -8.58
CA ALA A 143 0.12 -1.06 -9.09
C ALA A 143 -0.05 0.38 -9.58
N LEU A 144 -1.09 0.67 -10.37
CA LEU A 144 -1.41 2.03 -10.83
C LEU A 144 -1.65 2.98 -9.65
N LEU A 145 -2.33 2.52 -8.61
CA LEU A 145 -2.55 3.31 -7.39
C LEU A 145 -1.23 3.64 -6.69
N ASN A 146 -0.30 2.67 -6.61
CA ASN A 146 1.04 2.90 -6.07
C ASN A 146 1.84 3.89 -6.92
N PHE A 147 1.75 3.83 -8.26
CA PHE A 147 2.34 4.83 -9.15
C PHE A 147 1.75 6.23 -8.93
N TYR A 148 0.43 6.33 -8.81
CA TYR A 148 -0.28 7.58 -8.52
C TYR A 148 0.20 8.22 -7.22
N TRP A 149 0.30 7.44 -6.14
CA TRP A 149 0.81 7.92 -4.87
C TRP A 149 2.30 8.26 -4.90
N GLY A 150 3.11 7.45 -5.59
CA GLY A 150 4.52 7.76 -5.83
C GLY A 150 4.71 9.10 -6.55
N TYR A 151 3.90 9.37 -7.57
CA TYR A 151 3.87 10.65 -8.26
C TYR A 151 3.54 11.80 -7.31
N MET A 152 2.50 11.67 -6.48
CA MET A 152 2.15 12.72 -5.50
C MET A 152 3.26 12.98 -4.50
N ILE A 153 3.96 11.94 -4.03
CA ILE A 153 5.09 12.07 -3.11
C ILE A 153 6.20 12.89 -3.78
N VAL A 154 6.61 12.51 -5.00
CA VAL A 154 7.65 13.22 -5.76
C VAL A 154 7.23 14.67 -6.04
N ALA A 155 6.02 14.90 -6.51
CA ALA A 155 5.49 16.24 -6.76
C ALA A 155 5.52 17.10 -5.49
N SER A 156 5.23 16.52 -4.31
CA SER A 156 5.29 17.24 -3.04
C SER A 156 6.71 17.65 -2.64
N VAL A 157 7.72 16.86 -3.02
CA VAL A 157 9.14 17.17 -2.77
C VAL A 157 9.62 18.26 -3.73
N LEU A 158 9.30 18.15 -5.02
CA LEU A 158 9.67 19.13 -6.04
C LEU A 158 9.10 20.51 -5.72
N ARG A 159 7.81 20.60 -5.37
CA ARG A 159 7.17 21.87 -4.98
C ARG A 159 7.83 22.54 -3.78
N LYS A 160 8.38 21.76 -2.84
CA LYS A 160 9.13 22.33 -1.69
C LYS A 160 10.49 22.88 -2.10
N LYS A 161 11.15 22.24 -3.06
CA LYS A 161 12.43 22.70 -3.59
C LYS A 161 12.26 24.07 -4.27
N ASP A 162 11.28 24.18 -5.17
CA ASP A 162 11.00 25.42 -5.89
C ASP A 162 10.65 26.57 -4.93
N ALA A 163 9.87 26.30 -3.88
CA ALA A 163 9.52 27.30 -2.86
C ALA A 163 10.73 27.77 -2.04
N ASN A 164 11.67 26.87 -1.73
CA ASN A 164 12.90 27.22 -1.01
C ASN A 164 13.84 28.06 -1.89
N ASP A 165 13.98 27.71 -3.17
CA ASP A 165 14.84 28.43 -4.12
C ASP A 165 14.35 29.88 -4.32
N GLY A 166 13.03 30.09 -4.43
CA GLY A 166 12.44 31.44 -4.51
C GLY A 166 12.63 32.28 -3.24
N ASN A 167 12.54 31.68 -2.05
CA ASN A 167 12.78 32.38 -0.78
C ASN A 167 14.25 32.81 -0.61
N ILE A 168 15.20 31.99 -1.10
CA ILE A 168 16.64 32.33 -1.07
C ILE A 168 16.93 33.52 -1.97
N GLN A 169 16.34 33.57 -3.17
CA GLN A 169 16.51 34.72 -4.08
C GLN A 169 15.96 36.01 -3.49
N THR A 170 14.78 35.97 -2.86
CA THR A 170 14.16 37.14 -2.23
C THR A 170 15.01 37.70 -1.08
N LYS A 171 15.70 36.83 -0.31
CA LYS A 171 16.62 37.25 0.76
C LYS A 171 17.94 37.84 0.25
N LYS A 172 18.42 37.45 -0.92
CA LYS A 172 19.65 38.01 -1.53
C LYS A 172 19.43 39.41 -2.12
N ASN A 173 18.19 39.77 -2.45
CA ASN A 173 17.82 41.06 -3.03
C ASN A 173 17.39 42.11 -1.99
N LYS A 174 17.51 41.79 -0.69
CA LYS A 174 17.31 42.72 0.43
C LYS A 174 18.66 42.97 1.10
#